data_AF-A0A2G6ZQ91-F1
#
_entry.id   AF-A0A2G6ZQ91-F1
#
_cell.length_a   1.000
_cell.length_b   1.000
_cell.length_c   1.000
_cell.angle_alpha   90.00
_cell.angle_beta   90.00
_cell.angle_gamma   90.00
#
_symmetry.space_group_name_H-M   'P 1'
#
loop_
_entity.id
_entity.type
_entity.pdbx_description
1 polymer ?
#
loop_
_entity_poly.entity_id
_entity_poly.type
_entity_poly.pdbx_seq_one_letter_code
_entity_poly.pdbx_strand_id
1 'polypeptide(L)'
;MAKLGFKPKSASFKPFGQPEKIKWLWKKLDEAGGLRDGSPAALLAFVGRTLGAEVSDVKFLPTAQASTVIEALKSMLDRAKRQAQVK
;
A
#
# COMPACT_ATOMS: atom_id res chain seq x y z
N MET A 1 -31.46 22.25 -28.63
CA MET A 1 -31.06 21.01 -27.92
C MET A 1 -30.24 21.40 -26.70
N ALA A 2 -30.77 21.24 -25.49
CA ALA A 2 -30.08 21.66 -24.26
C ALA A 2 -28.91 20.70 -23.97
N LYS A 3 -27.69 21.23 -23.97
CA LYS A 3 -26.46 20.51 -23.64
C LYS A 3 -26.47 20.23 -22.14
N LEU A 4 -26.63 18.96 -21.72
CA LEU A 4 -26.61 18.57 -20.32
C LEU A 4 -25.31 19.06 -19.67
N GLY A 5 -25.44 20.04 -18.78
CA GLY A 5 -24.35 20.71 -18.06
C GLY A 5 -23.71 19.85 -16.96
N PHE A 6 -23.54 18.55 -17.19
CA PHE A 6 -22.84 17.68 -16.26
C PHE A 6 -21.34 18.01 -16.32
N LYS A 7 -20.88 18.83 -15.38
CA LYS A 7 -19.47 19.10 -15.14
C LYS A 7 -19.02 18.10 -14.07
N PRO A 8 -18.31 17.01 -14.41
CA PRO A 8 -17.81 16.09 -13.39
C PRO A 8 -16.95 16.89 -12.43
N LYS A 9 -17.29 16.85 -11.14
CA LYS A 9 -16.47 17.41 -10.07
C LYS A 9 -15.12 16.72 -10.21
N SER A 10 -14.08 17.47 -10.58
CA SER A 10 -12.73 16.95 -10.73
C SER A 10 -12.41 16.17 -9.46
N ALA A 11 -12.43 14.84 -9.56
CA ALA A 11 -12.02 13.97 -8.47
C ALA A 11 -10.58 14.41 -8.19
N SER A 12 -10.38 15.07 -7.05
CA SER A 12 -9.07 15.58 -6.63
C SER A 12 -8.03 14.54 -7.01
N PHE A 13 -7.13 14.91 -7.92
CA PHE A 13 -6.03 14.08 -8.36
C PHE A 13 -5.28 13.66 -7.11
N LYS A 14 -5.55 12.46 -6.63
CA LYS A 14 -4.89 11.90 -5.46
C LYS A 14 -3.58 11.36 -6.04
N PRO A 15 -2.42 11.96 -5.74
CA PRO A 15 -1.17 11.64 -6.42
C PRO A 15 -0.71 10.20 -6.20
N PHE A 16 -1.38 9.47 -5.30
CA PHE A 16 -1.18 8.05 -5.05
C PHE A 16 -2.54 7.35 -4.98
N GLY A 17 -2.75 6.36 -5.84
CA GLY A 17 -3.71 5.32 -5.55
C GLY A 17 -3.24 4.47 -4.36
N GLN A 18 -4.14 3.62 -3.86
CA GLN A 18 -3.77 2.66 -2.82
C GLN A 18 -2.64 1.69 -3.24
N PRO A 19 -2.59 1.16 -4.48
CA PRO A 19 -1.51 0.24 -4.85
C PRO A 19 -0.14 0.93 -4.88
N GLU A 20 -0.05 2.17 -5.34
CA GLU A 20 1.20 2.94 -5.31
C GLU A 20 1.65 3.21 -3.88
N LYS A 21 0.70 3.51 -2.97
CA LYS A 21 0.99 3.73 -1.56
C LYS A 21 1.54 2.47 -0.87
N ILE A 22 1.01 1.30 -1.22
CA ILE A 22 1.50 0.02 -0.70
C ILE A 22 2.93 -0.25 -1.18
N LYS A 23 3.21 -0.08 -2.49
CA LYS A 23 4.56 -0.23 -3.06
C LYS A 23 5.55 0.74 -2.42
N TRP A 24 5.14 1.98 -2.21
CA TRP A 24 5.96 3.01 -1.56
C TRP A 24 6.29 2.65 -0.09
N LEU A 25 5.31 2.20 0.69
CA LEU A 25 5.52 1.79 2.08
C LEU A 25 6.46 0.59 2.18
N TRP A 26 6.33 -0.38 1.27
CA TRP A 26 7.22 -1.54 1.21
C TRP A 26 8.67 -1.14 0.98
N LYS A 27 8.91 -0.25 0.01
CA LYS A 27 10.26 0.29 -0.25
C LYS A 27 10.83 1.02 0.97
N LYS A 28 10.00 1.82 1.66
CA LYS A 28 10.42 2.52 2.89
C LYS A 28 10.78 1.57 4.03
N LEU A 29 10.12 0.43 4.10
CA LEU A 29 10.40 -0.63 5.06
C LEU A 29 11.74 -1.32 4.77
N ASP A 30 12.04 -1.57 3.50
CA ASP A 30 13.33 -2.10 3.03
C ASP A 30 14.47 -1.12 3.33
N GLU A 31 14.28 0.17 3.01
CA GLU A 31 15.24 1.24 3.33
C GLU A 31 15.50 1.38 4.85
N ALA A 32 14.50 1.09 5.68
CA ALA A 32 14.63 1.11 7.14
C ALA A 32 15.30 -0.15 7.71
N GLY A 33 15.68 -1.13 6.88
CA GLY A 33 16.22 -2.42 7.31
C GLY A 33 15.20 -3.29 8.06
N GLY A 34 13.89 -2.99 7.93
CA GLY A 34 12.81 -3.69 8.59
C GLY A 34 12.36 -4.96 7.87
N LEU A 35 12.86 -5.20 6.66
CA LEU A 35 12.54 -6.36 5.84
C LEU A 35 13.75 -7.26 5.65
N ARG A 36 13.49 -8.56 5.61
CA ARG A 36 14.46 -9.57 5.18
C ARG A 36 14.59 -9.64 3.66
N ASP A 37 13.49 -9.36 2.95
CA ASP A 37 13.42 -9.36 1.49
C ASP A 37 12.48 -8.22 1.03
N GLY A 38 13.04 -7.23 0.33
CA GLY A 38 12.33 -6.10 -0.26
C GLY A 38 11.68 -6.39 -1.61
N SER A 39 11.76 -7.62 -2.11
CA SER A 39 11.22 -7.99 -3.42
C SER A 39 9.69 -7.80 -3.54
N PRO A 40 9.17 -7.54 -4.75
CA PRO A 40 7.72 -7.47 -4.98
C PRO A 40 7.02 -8.81 -4.72
N ALA A 41 7.72 -9.94 -4.85
CA ALA A 41 7.17 -11.26 -4.51
C ALA A 41 6.92 -11.39 -3.00
N ALA A 42 7.85 -10.89 -2.18
CA ALA A 42 7.68 -10.85 -0.73
C ALA A 42 6.53 -9.93 -0.31
N LEU A 43 6.31 -8.82 -1.03
CA LEU A 43 5.13 -7.97 -0.83
C LEU A 43 3.82 -8.73 -1.09
N LEU A 44 3.71 -9.46 -2.21
CA LEU A 44 2.52 -10.25 -2.51
C LEU A 44 2.28 -11.36 -1.48
N ALA A 45 3.34 -12.05 -1.03
CA ALA A 45 3.26 -13.03 0.05
C ALA A 45 2.80 -12.40 1.37
N PHE A 46 3.28 -11.19 1.70
CA PHE A 46 2.83 -10.45 2.87
C PHE A 46 1.33 -10.10 2.79
N VAL A 47 0.88 -9.62 1.62
CA VAL A 47 -0.54 -9.32 1.37
C VAL A 47 -1.38 -10.58 1.52
N GLY A 48 -0.92 -11.71 0.94
CA GLY A 48 -1.58 -13.02 1.06
C GLY A 48 -1.75 -13.46 2.51
N ARG A 49 -0.71 -13.33 3.33
CA ARG A 49 -0.77 -13.66 4.77
C ARG A 49 -1.66 -12.71 5.56
N THR A 50 -1.73 -11.43 5.18
CA THR A 50 -2.50 -10.41 5.91
C THR A 50 -3.99 -10.54 5.65
N LEU A 51 -4.38 -10.87 4.42
CA LEU A 51 -5.77 -10.93 3.99
C LEU A 51 -6.34 -12.35 3.93
N GLY A 52 -5.48 -13.37 4.01
CA GLY A 52 -5.87 -14.77 3.80
C GLY A 52 -6.23 -15.09 2.34
N ALA A 53 -5.86 -14.21 1.40
CA ALA A 53 -6.18 -14.34 -0.02
C ALA A 53 -4.97 -13.96 -0.87
N GLU A 54 -4.59 -14.83 -1.79
CA GLU A 54 -3.51 -14.55 -2.73
C GLU A 54 -4.01 -13.59 -3.82
N VAL A 55 -3.19 -12.58 -4.12
CA VAL A 55 -3.46 -11.63 -5.20
C VAL A 55 -2.26 -11.61 -6.13
N SER A 56 -2.52 -11.64 -7.44
CA SER A 56 -1.47 -11.59 -8.46
C SER A 56 -0.79 -10.21 -8.53
N ASP A 57 -1.49 -9.15 -8.15
CA ASP A 57 -0.95 -7.80 -8.05
C ASP A 57 -1.77 -6.97 -7.06
N VAL A 58 -1.10 -6.05 -6.37
CA VAL A 58 -1.68 -5.13 -5.38
C VAL A 58 -2.76 -4.23 -5.99
N LYS A 59 -2.69 -3.96 -7.31
CA LYS A 59 -3.73 -3.19 -8.02
C LYS A 59 -5.11 -3.84 -8.03
N PHE A 60 -5.18 -5.16 -7.81
CA PHE A 60 -6.44 -5.90 -7.76
C PHE A 60 -7.08 -5.89 -6.37
N LEU A 61 -6.44 -5.30 -5.37
CA LEU A 61 -6.99 -5.21 -4.04
C LEU A 61 -8.20 -4.26 -4.00
N PRO A 62 -9.35 -4.72 -3.47
CA PRO A 62 -10.44 -3.85 -3.10
C PRO A 62 -10.00 -2.77 -2.11
N THR A 63 -10.65 -1.61 -2.16
CA THR A 63 -10.25 -0.45 -1.34
C THR A 63 -10.24 -0.71 0.16
N ALA A 64 -11.16 -1.56 0.64
CA ALA A 64 -11.20 -1.98 2.04
C ALA A 64 -9.95 -2.79 2.42
N GLN A 65 -9.62 -3.81 1.62
CA GLN A 65 -8.47 -4.68 1.86
C GLN A 65 -7.15 -3.92 1.73
N ALA A 66 -7.05 -3.04 0.73
CA ALA A 66 -5.86 -2.20 0.55
C ALA A 66 -5.63 -1.27 1.75
N SER A 67 -6.70 -0.76 2.38
CA SER A 67 -6.58 0.03 3.62
C SER A 67 -6.00 -0.80 4.76
N THR A 68 -6.49 -2.02 4.97
CA THR A 68 -5.96 -2.94 5.99
C THR A 68 -4.48 -3.24 5.78
N VAL A 69 -4.07 -3.52 4.53
CA VAL A 69 -2.65 -3.74 4.19
C VAL A 69 -1.81 -2.50 4.47
N ILE A 70 -2.31 -1.30 4.13
CA ILE A 70 -1.62 -0.03 4.41
C ILE A 70 -1.40 0.16 5.90
N GLU A 71 -2.39 -0.15 6.74
CA GLU A 71 -2.25 -0.03 8.19
C GLU A 71 -1.25 -1.03 8.76
N ALA A 72 -1.31 -2.29 8.31
CA ALA A 72 -0.33 -3.31 8.69
C ALA A 72 1.11 -2.89 8.31
N LEU A 73 1.31 -2.37 7.10
CA LEU A 73 2.61 -1.86 6.64
C LEU A 73 3.11 -0.66 7.46
N LYS A 74 2.21 0.26 7.84
CA LYS A 74 2.57 1.38 8.71
C LYS A 74 3.02 0.90 10.09
N SER A 75 2.30 -0.05 10.69
CA SER A 75 2.68 -0.62 11.99
C SER A 75 4.02 -1.35 11.91
N MET A 76 4.30 -2.07 10.81
CA MET A 76 5.62 -2.66 10.59
C MET A 76 6.71 -1.59 10.43
N LEU A 77 6.47 -0.53 9.65
CA LEU A 77 7.43 0.56 9.46
C LEU A 77 7.76 1.24 10.80
N ASP A 78 6.74 1.49 11.63
CA ASP A 78 6.92 2.07 12.96
C ASP A 78 7.81 1.16 13.84
N ARG A 79 7.54 -0.14 13.85
CA ARG A 79 8.39 -1.12 14.55
C ARG A 79 9.82 -1.12 14.03
N ALA A 80 10.01 -1.15 12.70
CA ALA A 80 11.33 -1.13 12.09
C ALA A 80 12.12 0.13 12.46
N LYS A 81 11.47 1.30 12.43
CA LYS A 81 12.08 2.57 12.85
C LYS A 81 12.47 2.57 14.32
N ARG A 82 11.62 2.05 15.21
CA ARG A 82 11.96 1.91 16.62
C ARG A 82 13.16 0.99 16.83
N GLN A 83 13.20 -0.14 16.15
CA GLN A 83 14.33 -1.07 16.21
C GLN A 83 15.62 -0.45 15.67
N ALA A 84 15.53 0.36 14.60
CA ALA A 84 16.67 1.08 14.05
C ALA A 84 17.21 2.18 14.99
N GLN A 85 16.36 2.78 15.84
CA GLN A 85 16.77 3.80 16.81
C GLN A 85 17.42 3.21 18.08
N VAL A 86 17.13 1.95 18.39
CA VAL A 86 17.66 1.25 19.58
C VAL A 86 19.04 0.62 19.30
N LYS A 87 19.47 0.57 18.04
CA LYS A 87 20.73 -0.02 17.58
C LYS A 87 21.81 1.04 17.38
#